data_AF-A0A150TBF1-F1
#
_entry.id   AF-A0A150TBF1-F1
#
_cell.length_a   1.000
_cell.length_b   1.000
_cell.length_c   1.000
_cell.angle_alpha   90.00
_cell.angle_beta   90.00
_cell.angle_gamma   90.00
#
_symmetry.space_group_name_H-M   'P 1'
#
loop_
_entity.id
_entity.type
_entity.pdbx_description
1 polymer ?
#
loop_
_entity_poly.entity_id
_entity_poly.type
_entity_poly.pdbx_seq_one_letter_code
_entity_poly.pdbx_strand_id
1 'polypeptide(L)'
;IEEPNRFRLRIDDAEVPSVVLELDKEKALQVFGEDGAKQITILNVNTTGLLQSALEQIQGACGTSWKNDSADPGHNCSLTELGKSFGAEWRTSAEFALVRLLSMTPANANVTGTSLEGLQQIFKDNPGTFAFDFADVLSDSISLDLTVQPEPTATRDKRTAPFVPIPKLILALQQQLLGTHPAVSDPDGARLPVTLYEALFDLQPLSEKLGPSGNHPGVLVPDDSTFTTKSNVLLPDFQMRVVAESGLRRVTGVDLSKGGGDMFLRTGDAPLRFDFNDPEKLQISGIAPTPTIDMRIALRELPTKVEACTEAVAPACKENRPDMPVGSSTVWSTPPFMMEHIVGKAAYLTYGERVPFTGCYFRLSGTCRVGVTIGQAGDPRGWTAFTDLVSDQPPPIPPSQFFWELLTEVGQAAIHDPTGDGNPEISEGAAQPVFALHDVGIGLTADQIVAELRPTLQSQAKEIAEIILGRYWVNNDALDFYYGRAAPDGAPTLFFVAEDDLRPSDQSSDAPRAYTYEKPGFFTSRDLDEASKVSKKELEGVADTAHEKYRLPPGDTTLYMQDDEGAVYEVRFHVPDGDDPVEITADVEKL
;
A
#
# COMPACT_ATOMS: atom_id res chain seq x y z
N ILE A 1 69.02 11.47 -6.79
CA ILE A 1 68.13 11.46 -7.96
C ILE A 1 67.17 10.32 -7.66
N GLU A 2 66.05 10.64 -7.02
CA GLU A 2 64.95 9.68 -6.96
C GLU A 2 64.54 9.40 -8.41
N GLU A 3 64.39 8.13 -8.77
CA GLU A 3 63.84 7.78 -10.07
C GLU A 3 62.42 8.38 -10.15
N PRO A 4 62.04 9.06 -11.25
CA PRO A 4 60.70 9.57 -11.38
C PRO A 4 59.69 8.42 -11.28
N ASN A 5 58.56 8.69 -10.61
CA ASN A 5 57.49 7.72 -10.49
C ASN A 5 56.82 7.55 -11.87
N ARG A 6 57.13 6.44 -12.54
CA ARG A 6 56.60 6.08 -13.86
C ARG A 6 55.29 5.32 -13.74
N PHE A 7 54.23 5.86 -14.32
CA PHE A 7 52.91 5.24 -14.36
C PHE A 7 52.54 4.84 -15.78
N ARG A 8 51.82 3.73 -15.92
CA ARG A 8 51.29 3.25 -17.18
C ARG A 8 49.80 3.55 -17.23
N LEU A 9 49.37 4.24 -18.28
CA LEU A 9 47.98 4.61 -18.51
C LEU A 9 47.48 3.83 -19.71
N ARG A 10 46.31 3.20 -19.55
CA ARG A 10 45.74 2.34 -20.58
C ARG A 10 44.27 2.66 -20.77
N ILE A 11 43.84 2.70 -22.02
CA ILE A 11 42.45 2.82 -22.39
C ILE A 11 41.80 1.44 -22.30
N ASP A 12 40.69 1.37 -21.57
CA ASP A 12 39.85 0.18 -21.51
C ASP A 12 38.72 0.28 -22.54
N ASP A 13 38.99 -0.24 -23.74
CA ASP A 13 38.02 -0.29 -24.85
C ASP A 13 37.10 -1.52 -24.77
N ALA A 14 37.15 -2.30 -23.68
CA ALA A 14 36.27 -3.45 -23.53
C ALA A 14 34.81 -3.02 -23.43
N GLU A 15 33.93 -3.73 -24.15
CA GLU A 15 32.50 -3.57 -23.98
C GLU A 15 32.12 -3.91 -22.53
N VAL A 16 31.43 -3.00 -21.85
CA VAL A 16 31.08 -3.21 -20.45
C VAL A 16 29.99 -4.27 -20.37
N PRO A 17 30.24 -5.41 -19.71
CA PRO A 17 29.27 -6.48 -19.66
C PRO A 17 28.03 -6.04 -18.88
N SER A 18 26.89 -6.63 -19.25
CA SER A 18 25.68 -6.51 -18.42
C SER A 18 25.93 -7.12 -17.04
N VAL A 19 25.38 -6.48 -16.01
CA VAL A 19 25.38 -6.97 -14.65
C VAL A 19 24.19 -7.90 -14.48
N VAL A 20 24.44 -9.13 -14.05
CA VAL A 20 23.38 -10.10 -13.72
C VAL A 20 23.32 -10.26 -12.20
N LEU A 21 22.20 -9.85 -11.62
CA LEU A 21 21.89 -10.02 -10.21
C LEU A 21 20.96 -11.21 -10.05
N GLU A 22 21.43 -12.25 -9.37
CA GLU A 22 20.59 -13.36 -8.92
C GLU A 22 20.37 -13.21 -7.43
N LEU A 23 19.12 -12.99 -7.03
CA LEU A 23 18.72 -12.56 -5.71
C LEU A 23 17.70 -13.55 -5.13
N ASP A 24 18.07 -14.24 -4.07
CA ASP A 24 17.12 -14.82 -3.12
C ASP A 24 16.74 -13.77 -2.06
N LYS A 25 15.99 -14.16 -1.03
CA LYS A 25 15.57 -13.21 0.01
C LYS A 25 16.75 -12.60 0.77
N GLU A 26 17.74 -13.42 1.14
CA GLU A 26 18.88 -12.99 1.94
C GLU A 26 19.77 -12.05 1.12
N LYS A 27 20.09 -12.44 -0.11
CA LYS A 27 20.94 -11.67 -1.01
C LYS A 27 20.27 -10.38 -1.48
N ALA A 28 18.95 -10.37 -1.67
CA ALA A 28 18.21 -9.13 -1.90
C ALA A 28 18.42 -8.16 -0.72
N LEU A 29 18.24 -8.61 0.52
CA LEU A 29 18.46 -7.75 1.69
C LEU A 29 19.91 -7.27 1.81
N GLN A 30 20.89 -8.12 1.51
CA GLN A 30 22.31 -7.73 1.49
C GLN A 30 22.61 -6.66 0.43
N VAL A 31 21.99 -6.75 -0.76
CA VAL A 31 22.21 -5.82 -1.87
C VAL A 31 21.54 -4.47 -1.64
N PHE A 32 20.29 -4.47 -1.15
CA PHE A 32 19.51 -3.25 -0.97
C PHE A 32 19.73 -2.59 0.40
N GLY A 33 20.17 -3.36 1.40
CA GLY A 33 20.09 -2.97 2.79
C GLY A 33 18.65 -2.85 3.28
N GLU A 34 18.48 -2.72 4.59
CA GLU A 34 17.15 -2.56 5.21
C GLU A 34 16.47 -1.26 4.77
N ASP A 35 17.20 -0.13 4.86
CA ASP A 35 16.67 1.19 4.52
C ASP A 35 16.31 1.30 3.03
N GLY A 36 17.12 0.70 2.14
CA GLY A 36 16.82 0.67 0.72
C GLY A 36 15.63 -0.24 0.39
N ALA A 37 15.53 -1.40 1.03
CA ALA A 37 14.38 -2.30 0.84
C ALA A 37 13.05 -1.69 1.31
N LYS A 38 13.09 -0.82 2.33
CA LYS A 38 11.91 -0.07 2.81
C LYS A 38 11.46 1.05 1.84
N GLN A 39 12.36 1.54 0.99
CA GLN A 39 12.06 2.60 0.00
C GLN A 39 11.44 2.02 -1.28
N ILE A 40 11.80 0.79 -1.65
CA ILE A 40 11.33 0.16 -2.89
C ILE A 40 9.93 -0.41 -2.67
N THR A 41 8.92 0.17 -3.33
CA THR A 41 7.58 -0.45 -3.43
C THR A 41 7.62 -1.54 -4.50
N ILE A 42 7.20 -2.76 -4.17
CA ILE A 42 7.17 -3.87 -5.14
C ILE A 42 5.78 -4.14 -5.71
N LEU A 43 4.73 -3.77 -4.96
CA LEU A 43 3.34 -4.05 -5.34
C LEU A 43 2.39 -3.08 -4.65
N ASN A 44 1.35 -2.63 -5.35
CA ASN A 44 0.23 -1.89 -4.78
C ASN A 44 -1.00 -2.80 -4.76
N VAL A 45 -1.12 -3.60 -3.70
CA VAL A 45 -2.10 -4.69 -3.60
C VAL A 45 -3.53 -4.13 -3.61
N ASN A 46 -4.38 -4.64 -4.50
CA ASN A 46 -5.82 -4.37 -4.42
C ASN A 46 -6.42 -5.10 -3.20
N THR A 47 -6.96 -4.34 -2.25
CA THR A 47 -7.43 -4.87 -0.96
C THR A 47 -8.76 -5.62 -1.05
N THR A 48 -9.45 -5.58 -2.20
CA THR A 48 -10.78 -6.19 -2.40
C THR A 48 -10.78 -7.69 -2.14
N GLY A 49 -9.83 -8.43 -2.75
CA GLY A 49 -9.78 -9.89 -2.60
C GLY A 49 -9.39 -10.33 -1.19
N LEU A 50 -8.46 -9.61 -0.57
CA LEU A 50 -8.05 -9.81 0.83
C LEU A 50 -9.23 -9.64 1.80
N LEU A 51 -9.94 -8.51 1.70
CA LEU A 51 -11.09 -8.23 2.55
C LEU A 51 -12.25 -9.18 2.29
N GLN A 52 -12.49 -9.56 1.03
CA GLN A 52 -13.49 -10.57 0.71
C GLN A 52 -13.18 -11.90 1.38
N SER A 53 -11.95 -12.40 1.24
CA SER A 53 -11.54 -13.65 1.86
C SER A 53 -11.66 -13.60 3.38
N ALA A 54 -11.22 -12.50 4.02
CA ALA A 54 -11.34 -12.31 5.47
C ALA A 54 -12.81 -12.30 5.93
N LEU A 55 -13.68 -11.52 5.27
CA LEU A 55 -15.09 -11.41 5.63
C LEU A 55 -15.86 -12.71 5.43
N GLU A 56 -15.58 -13.45 4.36
CA GLU A 56 -16.19 -14.75 4.11
C GLU A 56 -15.77 -15.79 5.15
N GLN A 57 -14.50 -15.79 5.57
CA GLN A 57 -14.04 -16.64 6.67
C GLN A 57 -14.76 -16.31 7.99
N ILE A 58 -14.87 -15.02 8.35
CA ILE A 58 -15.56 -14.59 9.57
C ILE A 58 -17.05 -14.95 9.52
N GLN A 59 -17.75 -14.59 8.44
CA GLN A 59 -19.17 -14.89 8.28
C GLN A 59 -19.46 -16.41 8.30
N GLY A 60 -18.50 -17.23 7.88
CA GLY A 60 -18.56 -18.69 7.90
C GLY A 60 -18.07 -19.36 9.19
N ALA A 61 -17.49 -18.61 10.14
CA ALA A 61 -16.78 -19.16 11.29
C ALA A 61 -17.66 -20.09 12.16
N CYS A 62 -18.95 -19.83 12.24
CA CYS A 62 -19.91 -20.59 13.05
C CYS A 62 -20.94 -21.36 12.20
N GLY A 63 -20.54 -21.77 10.99
CA GLY A 63 -21.38 -22.53 10.07
C GLY A 63 -22.22 -21.66 9.12
N THR A 64 -22.93 -22.30 8.20
CA THR A 64 -23.63 -21.64 7.08
C THR A 64 -25.15 -21.77 7.16
N SER A 65 -25.68 -22.35 8.23
CA SER A 65 -27.13 -22.57 8.43
C SER A 65 -27.95 -21.28 8.47
N TRP A 66 -27.32 -20.13 8.73
CA TRP A 66 -27.91 -18.80 8.61
C TRP A 66 -28.45 -18.47 7.21
N LYS A 67 -28.02 -19.21 6.17
CA LYS A 67 -28.53 -19.09 4.80
C LYS A 67 -29.93 -19.71 4.62
N ASN A 68 -30.44 -20.40 5.63
CA ASN A 68 -31.79 -20.96 5.62
C ASN A 68 -32.81 -19.90 6.10
N ASP A 69 -34.03 -19.96 5.58
CA ASP A 69 -35.16 -19.14 6.06
C ASP A 69 -35.62 -19.68 7.43
N SER A 70 -34.92 -19.27 8.50
CA SER A 70 -35.13 -19.71 9.88
C SER A 70 -34.83 -18.58 10.85
N ALA A 71 -35.69 -18.42 11.86
CA ALA A 71 -35.46 -17.49 12.97
C ALA A 71 -34.26 -17.90 13.84
N ASP A 72 -34.00 -19.21 13.95
CA ASP A 72 -32.79 -19.75 14.58
C ASP A 72 -31.79 -20.15 13.47
N PRO A 73 -30.69 -19.40 13.30
CA PRO A 73 -29.67 -19.69 12.30
C PRO A 73 -28.79 -20.89 12.65
N GLY A 74 -28.93 -21.49 13.85
CA GLY A 74 -28.22 -22.71 14.23
C GLY A 74 -26.71 -22.56 14.28
N HIS A 75 -26.20 -21.39 14.68
CA HIS A 75 -24.77 -21.13 14.76
C HIS A 75 -24.05 -22.14 15.65
N ASN A 76 -22.92 -22.65 15.17
CA ASN A 76 -22.03 -23.51 15.94
C ASN A 76 -20.57 -23.21 15.60
N CYS A 77 -19.91 -22.45 16.48
CA CYS A 77 -18.51 -22.08 16.30
C CYS A 77 -17.53 -23.26 16.48
N SER A 78 -17.98 -24.43 16.95
CA SER A 78 -17.11 -25.62 17.01
C SER A 78 -16.82 -26.25 15.63
N LEU A 79 -17.48 -25.77 14.57
CA LEU A 79 -17.41 -26.38 13.23
C LEU A 79 -16.18 -25.99 12.42
N THR A 80 -15.52 -24.87 12.74
CA THR A 80 -14.35 -24.36 12.00
C THR A 80 -13.20 -24.08 12.96
N GLU A 81 -11.97 -24.00 12.45
CA GLU A 81 -10.82 -23.62 13.29
C GLU A 81 -10.92 -22.19 13.80
N LEU A 82 -11.38 -21.26 12.96
CA LEU A 82 -11.63 -19.87 13.37
C LEU A 82 -12.68 -19.81 14.49
N GLY A 83 -13.82 -20.49 14.34
CA GLY A 83 -14.86 -20.49 15.37
C GLY A 83 -14.41 -21.12 16.69
N LYS A 84 -13.56 -22.15 16.66
CA LYS A 84 -12.97 -22.74 17.88
C LYS A 84 -12.06 -21.77 18.62
N SER A 85 -11.43 -20.82 17.90
CA SER A 85 -10.56 -19.80 18.51
C SER A 85 -11.30 -18.84 19.44
N PHE A 86 -12.63 -18.73 19.32
CA PHE A 86 -13.46 -17.87 20.18
C PHE A 86 -13.62 -18.43 21.61
N GLY A 87 -13.13 -19.64 21.87
CA GLY A 87 -13.16 -20.28 23.19
C GLY A 87 -14.46 -21.03 23.50
N ALA A 88 -14.53 -21.62 24.69
CA ALA A 88 -15.66 -22.45 25.10
C ALA A 88 -16.97 -21.65 25.30
N GLU A 89 -16.84 -20.40 25.76
CA GLU A 89 -17.94 -19.46 26.02
C GLU A 89 -18.22 -18.54 24.83
N TRP A 90 -17.97 -19.01 23.60
CA TRP A 90 -18.09 -18.21 22.37
C TRP A 90 -19.46 -17.53 22.21
N ARG A 91 -20.54 -18.06 22.81
CA ARG A 91 -21.90 -17.49 22.70
C ARG A 91 -22.05 -16.08 23.26
N THR A 92 -21.14 -15.68 24.14
CA THR A 92 -21.14 -14.35 24.75
C THR A 92 -19.90 -13.54 24.34
N SER A 93 -19.17 -13.96 23.30
CA SER A 93 -17.95 -13.30 22.85
C SER A 93 -18.24 -12.24 21.79
N ALA A 94 -17.40 -11.20 21.73
CA ALA A 94 -17.50 -10.14 20.74
C ALA A 94 -17.31 -10.67 19.31
N GLU A 95 -16.45 -11.68 19.12
CA GLU A 95 -16.23 -12.34 17.83
C GLU A 95 -17.52 -12.97 17.32
N PHE A 96 -18.22 -13.72 18.16
CA PHE A 96 -19.50 -14.32 17.78
C PHE A 96 -20.58 -13.26 17.54
N ALA A 97 -20.61 -12.19 18.33
CA ALA A 97 -21.51 -11.07 18.12
C ALA A 97 -21.36 -10.49 16.70
N LEU A 98 -20.11 -10.29 16.24
CA LEU A 98 -19.86 -9.84 14.87
C LEU A 98 -20.23 -10.89 13.82
N VAL A 99 -19.98 -12.19 14.07
CA VAL A 99 -20.44 -13.27 13.16
C VAL A 99 -21.96 -13.21 12.99
N ARG A 100 -22.72 -13.05 14.07
CA ARG A 100 -24.19 -12.88 14.00
C ARG A 100 -24.56 -11.66 13.19
N LEU A 101 -23.93 -10.51 13.42
CA LEU A 101 -24.21 -9.29 12.67
C LEU A 101 -23.96 -9.47 11.17
N LEU A 102 -22.82 -10.08 10.80
CA LEU A 102 -22.45 -10.34 9.40
C LEU A 102 -23.36 -11.36 8.70
N SER A 103 -23.97 -12.27 9.46
CA SER A 103 -24.89 -13.30 8.96
C SER A 103 -26.36 -13.00 9.22
N MET A 104 -26.67 -11.77 9.64
CA MET A 104 -28.02 -11.34 9.91
C MET A 104 -28.80 -11.10 8.61
N THR A 105 -29.96 -11.72 8.52
CA THR A 105 -30.89 -11.69 7.39
C THR A 105 -32.29 -11.37 7.92
N PRO A 106 -33.26 -10.95 7.08
CA PRO A 106 -34.65 -10.80 7.53
C PRO A 106 -35.23 -12.03 8.23
N ALA A 107 -34.86 -13.25 7.82
CA ALA A 107 -35.35 -14.50 8.40
C ALA A 107 -34.92 -14.69 9.87
N ASN A 108 -33.69 -14.28 10.19
CA ASN A 108 -33.05 -14.52 11.49
C ASN A 108 -32.81 -13.24 12.30
N ALA A 109 -33.34 -12.10 11.85
CA ALA A 109 -33.15 -10.81 12.46
C ALA A 109 -33.65 -10.81 13.91
N ASN A 110 -32.77 -10.44 14.84
CA ASN A 110 -33.15 -10.12 16.20
C ASN A 110 -33.08 -8.61 16.40
N VAL A 111 -34.22 -8.02 16.76
CA VAL A 111 -34.40 -6.57 16.96
C VAL A 111 -34.79 -6.22 18.39
N THR A 112 -34.72 -7.18 19.32
CA THR A 112 -34.98 -6.94 20.75
C THR A 112 -34.05 -5.86 21.29
N GLY A 113 -34.57 -4.94 22.10
CA GLY A 113 -33.81 -3.81 22.62
C GLY A 113 -33.62 -2.64 21.63
N THR A 114 -34.25 -2.70 20.45
CA THR A 114 -34.24 -1.63 19.44
C THR A 114 -35.62 -1.02 19.26
N SER A 115 -35.68 0.13 18.60
CA SER A 115 -36.95 0.76 18.23
C SER A 115 -37.83 -0.10 17.31
N LEU A 116 -37.26 -1.08 16.59
CA LEU A 116 -38.01 -2.02 15.73
C LEU A 116 -38.73 -3.12 16.50
N GLU A 117 -38.43 -3.31 17.80
CA GLU A 117 -39.06 -4.33 18.63
C GLU A 117 -40.59 -4.15 18.71
N GLY A 118 -41.06 -2.91 18.86
CA GLY A 118 -42.50 -2.65 18.91
C GLY A 118 -43.20 -2.98 17.58
N LEU A 119 -42.56 -2.73 16.45
CA LEU A 119 -43.08 -3.14 15.14
C LEU A 119 -43.15 -4.68 15.04
N GLN A 120 -42.11 -5.39 15.47
CA GLN A 120 -42.14 -6.85 15.53
C GLN A 120 -43.28 -7.36 16.43
N GLN A 121 -43.53 -6.69 17.56
CA GLN A 121 -44.56 -7.06 18.52
C GLN A 121 -45.98 -6.96 17.92
N ILE A 122 -46.25 -5.98 17.06
CA ILE A 122 -47.54 -5.86 16.35
C ILE A 122 -47.86 -7.14 15.58
N PHE A 123 -46.89 -7.67 14.83
CA PHE A 123 -47.07 -8.91 14.06
C PHE A 123 -47.18 -10.15 14.96
N LYS A 124 -46.43 -10.20 16.06
CA LYS A 124 -46.47 -11.30 17.04
C LYS A 124 -47.80 -11.38 17.78
N ASP A 125 -48.35 -10.25 18.22
CA ASP A 125 -49.57 -10.17 19.04
C ASP A 125 -50.87 -10.34 18.25
N ASN A 126 -50.80 -10.27 16.92
CA ASN A 126 -51.97 -10.37 16.04
C ASN A 126 -51.82 -11.55 15.06
N PRO A 127 -51.62 -12.79 15.55
CA PRO A 127 -51.45 -13.95 14.68
C PRO A 127 -52.73 -14.18 13.84
N GLY A 128 -52.56 -14.25 12.52
CA GLY A 128 -53.65 -14.48 11.57
C GLY A 128 -54.37 -13.22 11.07
N THR A 129 -54.07 -12.03 11.61
CA THR A 129 -54.57 -10.74 11.09
C THR A 129 -53.83 -10.31 9.83
N PHE A 130 -52.53 -10.59 9.78
CA PHE A 130 -51.65 -10.22 8.67
C PHE A 130 -51.36 -11.42 7.78
N ALA A 131 -51.29 -11.18 6.47
CA ALA A 131 -50.79 -12.16 5.50
C ALA A 131 -49.24 -12.24 5.49
N PHE A 132 -48.58 -11.35 6.23
CA PHE A 132 -47.14 -11.13 6.31
C PHE A 132 -46.69 -11.26 7.76
N ASP A 133 -45.46 -11.71 7.97
CA ASP A 133 -44.78 -11.59 9.26
C ASP A 133 -43.75 -10.45 9.24
N PHE A 134 -43.09 -10.21 10.38
CA PHE A 134 -42.08 -9.17 10.47
C PHE A 134 -40.87 -9.41 9.54
N ALA A 135 -40.52 -10.67 9.27
CA ALA A 135 -39.42 -11.00 8.35
C ALA A 135 -39.79 -10.64 6.91
N ASP A 136 -41.05 -10.73 6.50
CA ASP A 136 -41.53 -10.21 5.20
C ASP A 136 -41.33 -8.70 5.10
N VAL A 137 -41.70 -7.95 6.15
CA VAL A 137 -41.55 -6.48 6.17
C VAL A 137 -40.08 -6.08 5.99
N LEU A 138 -39.17 -6.75 6.71
CA LEU A 138 -37.73 -6.51 6.58
C LEU A 138 -37.21 -6.93 5.19
N SER A 139 -37.61 -8.10 4.71
CA SER A 139 -37.24 -8.62 3.39
C SER A 139 -37.63 -7.65 2.27
N ASP A 140 -38.86 -7.13 2.30
CA ASP A 140 -39.35 -6.14 1.35
C ASP A 140 -38.56 -4.84 1.43
N SER A 141 -38.33 -4.34 2.65
CA SER A 141 -37.55 -3.12 2.90
C SER A 141 -36.13 -3.21 2.35
N ILE A 142 -35.54 -4.42 2.32
CA ILE A 142 -34.19 -4.64 1.79
C ILE A 142 -34.11 -5.17 0.36
N SER A 143 -35.22 -5.43 -0.32
CA SER A 143 -35.19 -6.11 -1.63
C SER A 143 -35.93 -5.39 -2.76
N LEU A 144 -36.92 -4.55 -2.44
CA LEU A 144 -37.81 -4.00 -3.46
C LEU A 144 -37.26 -2.69 -4.07
N ASP A 145 -36.69 -2.81 -5.26
CA ASP A 145 -36.35 -1.70 -6.16
C ASP A 145 -37.50 -1.53 -7.16
N LEU A 146 -38.47 -0.65 -6.87
CA LEU A 146 -39.66 -0.53 -7.72
C LEU A 146 -40.11 0.92 -7.92
N THR A 147 -39.97 1.39 -9.17
CA THR A 147 -40.59 2.61 -9.71
C THR A 147 -42.09 2.47 -9.98
N VAL A 148 -42.67 1.31 -9.63
CA VAL A 148 -44.09 0.97 -9.73
C VAL A 148 -44.49 0.36 -8.40
N GLN A 149 -45.66 0.66 -7.84
CA GLN A 149 -46.16 0.04 -6.61
C GLN A 149 -46.93 -1.27 -6.92
N PRO A 150 -46.31 -2.45 -7.14
CA PRO A 150 -47.05 -3.66 -6.84
C PRO A 150 -47.29 -3.69 -5.33
N GLU A 151 -48.50 -4.06 -4.92
CA GLU A 151 -48.75 -4.39 -3.52
C GLU A 151 -47.70 -5.42 -3.05
N PRO A 152 -47.23 -5.34 -1.80
CA PRO A 152 -46.29 -6.32 -1.26
C PRO A 152 -46.75 -7.74 -1.59
N THR A 153 -45.90 -8.52 -2.24
CA THR A 153 -46.12 -9.95 -2.41
C THR A 153 -45.25 -10.65 -1.39
N ALA A 154 -45.81 -11.58 -0.60
CA ALA A 154 -45.04 -12.39 0.35
C ALA A 154 -44.10 -13.36 -0.40
N THR A 155 -43.09 -12.83 -1.07
CA THR A 155 -42.07 -13.56 -1.79
C THR A 155 -40.93 -13.82 -0.82
N ARG A 156 -40.92 -15.04 -0.28
CA ARG A 156 -39.98 -15.48 0.75
C ARG A 156 -38.55 -15.70 0.24
N ASP A 157 -38.29 -15.53 -1.05
CA ASP A 157 -37.00 -15.82 -1.69
C ASP A 157 -35.88 -14.84 -1.30
N LYS A 158 -36.22 -13.74 -0.62
CA LYS A 158 -35.26 -12.70 -0.20
C LYS A 158 -35.02 -12.62 1.30
N ARG A 159 -35.71 -13.44 2.10
CA ARG A 159 -35.55 -13.43 3.57
C ARG A 159 -34.16 -13.86 4.05
N THR A 160 -33.37 -14.51 3.20
CA THR A 160 -32.03 -15.03 3.54
C THR A 160 -30.88 -14.17 3.02
N ALA A 161 -31.18 -13.03 2.39
CA ALA A 161 -30.15 -12.07 1.98
C ALA A 161 -29.62 -11.31 3.22
N PRO A 162 -28.28 -11.20 3.41
CA PRO A 162 -27.73 -10.39 4.49
C PRO A 162 -28.16 -8.93 4.40
N PHE A 163 -28.39 -8.29 5.55
CA PHE A 163 -28.73 -6.85 5.59
C PHE A 163 -27.66 -5.98 4.94
N VAL A 164 -26.39 -6.33 5.08
CA VAL A 164 -25.29 -5.65 4.39
C VAL A 164 -24.52 -6.70 3.58
N PRO A 165 -24.52 -6.61 2.25
CA PRO A 165 -23.78 -7.57 1.42
C PRO A 165 -22.27 -7.30 1.50
N ILE A 166 -21.46 -8.35 1.48
CA ILE A 166 -19.98 -8.29 1.59
C ILE A 166 -19.36 -7.23 0.67
N PRO A 167 -19.71 -7.09 -0.63
CA PRO A 167 -19.13 -6.05 -1.48
C PRO A 167 -19.31 -4.62 -0.95
N LYS A 168 -20.42 -4.32 -0.26
CA LYS A 168 -20.66 -2.99 0.32
C LYS A 168 -19.91 -2.80 1.63
N LEU A 169 -19.73 -3.87 2.40
CA LEU A 169 -18.90 -3.87 3.58
C LEU A 169 -17.40 -3.71 3.23
N ILE A 170 -16.93 -4.35 2.15
CA ILE A 170 -15.56 -4.15 1.63
C ILE A 170 -15.33 -2.67 1.35
N LEU A 171 -16.23 -2.01 0.60
CA LEU A 171 -16.10 -0.58 0.31
C LEU A 171 -16.11 0.28 1.58
N ALA A 172 -16.93 -0.06 2.58
CA ALA A 172 -16.93 0.63 3.85
C ALA A 172 -15.61 0.45 4.60
N LEU A 173 -15.08 -0.78 4.71
CA LEU A 173 -13.79 -1.04 5.36
C LEU A 173 -12.62 -0.38 4.61
N GLN A 174 -12.64 -0.40 3.28
CA GLN A 174 -11.66 0.31 2.45
C GLN A 174 -11.66 1.80 2.78
N GLN A 175 -12.80 2.47 2.69
CA GLN A 175 -12.87 3.92 2.88
C GLN A 175 -12.68 4.36 4.33
N GLN A 176 -13.20 3.58 5.29
CA GLN A 176 -13.31 4.03 6.68
C GLN A 176 -12.22 3.47 7.59
N LEU A 177 -11.73 2.26 7.32
CA LEU A 177 -10.69 1.62 8.13
C LEU A 177 -9.31 1.68 7.45
N LEU A 178 -9.20 1.28 6.18
CA LEU A 178 -7.91 1.30 5.48
C LEU A 178 -7.52 2.73 5.05
N GLY A 179 -8.41 3.44 4.38
CA GLY A 179 -8.14 4.77 3.81
C GLY A 179 -7.95 5.88 4.84
N THR A 180 -8.30 5.62 6.10
CA THR A 180 -8.05 6.55 7.22
C THR A 180 -6.81 6.18 8.04
N HIS A 181 -6.17 5.05 7.73
CA HIS A 181 -4.96 4.61 8.41
C HIS A 181 -3.72 5.41 7.93
N PRO A 182 -2.89 5.98 8.83
CA PRO A 182 -1.76 6.82 8.44
C PRO A 182 -0.71 6.17 7.51
N ALA A 183 -0.56 4.85 7.58
CA ALA A 183 0.36 4.08 6.73
C ALA A 183 -0.21 3.69 5.35
N VAL A 184 -1.48 4.00 5.07
CA VAL A 184 -2.12 3.74 3.77
C VAL A 184 -2.20 5.07 3.03
N SER A 185 -1.43 5.20 1.95
CA SER A 185 -1.38 6.43 1.15
C SER A 185 -2.60 6.63 0.25
N ASP A 186 -3.35 5.57 -0.03
CA ASP A 186 -4.58 5.61 -0.82
C ASP A 186 -5.77 6.01 0.08
N PRO A 187 -6.36 7.21 -0.09
CA PRO A 187 -7.48 7.66 0.76
C PRO A 187 -8.75 6.83 0.58
N ASP A 188 -8.87 6.09 -0.53
CA ASP A 188 -9.98 5.15 -0.72
C ASP A 188 -9.72 3.79 -0.05
N GLY A 189 -8.48 3.53 0.41
CA GLY A 189 -8.05 2.26 1.00
C GLY A 189 -8.14 1.05 0.07
N ALA A 190 -8.30 1.28 -1.24
CA ALA A 190 -8.42 0.25 -2.25
C ALA A 190 -7.06 -0.36 -2.62
N ARG A 191 -5.97 0.38 -2.40
CA ARG A 191 -4.59 -0.03 -2.68
C ARG A 191 -3.72 0.05 -1.43
N LEU A 192 -3.04 -1.06 -1.12
CA LEU A 192 -2.06 -1.14 -0.04
C LEU A 192 -0.64 -1.26 -0.65
N PRO A 193 0.25 -0.26 -0.45
CA PRO A 193 1.63 -0.36 -0.91
C PRO A 193 2.39 -1.40 -0.06
N VAL A 194 3.00 -2.36 -0.75
CA VAL A 194 3.89 -3.38 -0.18
C VAL A 194 5.32 -3.10 -0.63
N THR A 195 6.22 -2.96 0.33
CA THR A 195 7.64 -2.71 0.09
C THR A 195 8.42 -4.01 -0.12
N LEU A 196 9.62 -3.91 -0.71
CA LEU A 196 10.53 -5.04 -0.82
C LEU A 196 10.84 -5.58 0.58
N TYR A 197 11.07 -4.71 1.56
CA TYR A 197 11.31 -5.10 2.94
C TYR A 197 10.17 -5.98 3.49
N GLU A 198 8.92 -5.55 3.36
CA GLU A 198 7.78 -6.36 3.83
C GLU A 198 7.75 -7.74 3.16
N ALA A 199 7.96 -7.81 1.85
CA ALA A 199 7.93 -9.09 1.13
C ALA A 199 9.08 -10.03 1.48
N LEU A 200 10.28 -9.49 1.70
CA LEU A 200 11.46 -10.28 2.13
C LEU A 200 11.28 -10.90 3.52
N PHE A 201 10.47 -10.27 4.37
CA PHE A 201 10.12 -10.74 5.71
C PHE A 201 8.72 -11.36 5.77
N ASP A 202 8.28 -12.00 4.68
CA ASP A 202 7.02 -12.73 4.59
C ASP A 202 5.79 -11.91 5.02
N LEU A 203 5.80 -10.60 4.78
CA LEU A 203 4.78 -9.63 5.18
C LEU A 203 4.59 -9.49 6.71
N GLN A 204 5.43 -10.11 7.53
CA GLN A 204 5.38 -9.95 8.99
C GLN A 204 5.42 -8.48 9.44
N PRO A 205 6.26 -7.58 8.86
CA PRO A 205 6.27 -6.17 9.25
C PRO A 205 4.94 -5.42 9.04
N LEU A 206 3.98 -5.99 8.29
CA LEU A 206 2.66 -5.39 8.14
C LEU A 206 1.91 -5.28 9.48
N SER A 207 2.16 -6.18 10.44
CA SER A 207 1.50 -6.13 11.76
C SER A 207 1.84 -4.85 12.54
N GLU A 208 3.07 -4.35 12.38
CA GLU A 208 3.50 -3.06 12.94
C GLU A 208 3.04 -1.90 12.05
N LYS A 209 3.26 -1.99 10.72
CA LYS A 209 2.90 -0.93 9.75
C LYS A 209 1.42 -0.59 9.77
N LEU A 210 0.56 -1.60 9.89
CA LEU A 210 -0.90 -1.47 9.92
C LEU A 210 -1.48 -1.63 11.34
N GLY A 211 -0.62 -1.60 12.36
CA GLY A 211 -1.00 -1.58 13.77
C GLY A 211 -1.56 -0.23 14.22
N PRO A 212 -1.85 -0.06 15.52
CA PRO A 212 -2.33 1.22 16.07
C PRO A 212 -1.40 2.39 15.73
N SER A 213 -1.95 3.49 15.23
CA SER A 213 -1.16 4.68 14.84
C SER A 213 -1.95 5.97 15.06
N GLY A 214 -1.42 6.84 15.92
CA GLY A 214 -2.13 8.04 16.37
C GLY A 214 -3.47 7.68 17.02
N ASN A 215 -4.56 8.25 16.52
CA ASN A 215 -5.92 7.95 16.98
C ASN A 215 -6.54 6.74 16.28
N HIS A 216 -5.91 6.21 15.23
CA HIS A 216 -6.41 5.07 14.49
C HIS A 216 -6.09 3.77 15.26
N PRO A 217 -7.07 2.87 15.49
CA PRO A 217 -6.89 1.67 16.32
C PRO A 217 -6.01 0.59 15.68
N GLY A 218 -5.63 0.78 14.42
CA GLY A 218 -4.94 -0.21 13.59
C GLY A 218 -5.93 -1.04 12.78
N VAL A 219 -5.46 -1.57 11.66
CA VAL A 219 -6.19 -2.59 10.86
C VAL A 219 -5.79 -3.98 11.33
N LEU A 220 -4.49 -4.17 11.58
CA LEU A 220 -3.92 -5.40 12.10
C LEU A 220 -3.66 -5.27 13.61
N VAL A 221 -3.87 -6.37 14.32
CA VAL A 221 -3.41 -6.50 15.71
C VAL A 221 -1.92 -6.80 15.69
N PRO A 222 -1.09 -6.04 16.44
CA PRO A 222 0.35 -6.31 16.54
C PRO A 222 0.64 -7.75 16.94
N ASP A 223 1.68 -8.35 16.37
CA ASP A 223 2.05 -9.73 16.67
C ASP A 223 2.45 -9.93 18.15
N ASP A 224 2.26 -11.14 18.67
CA ASP A 224 2.65 -11.52 20.03
C ASP A 224 3.09 -12.98 20.11
N SER A 225 3.27 -13.52 21.31
CA SER A 225 3.74 -14.91 21.52
C SER A 225 2.77 -15.99 21.03
N THR A 226 1.53 -15.63 20.71
CA THR A 226 0.45 -16.56 20.32
C THR A 226 0.10 -16.49 18.85
N PHE A 227 0.50 -15.42 18.16
CA PHE A 227 0.21 -15.23 16.74
C PHE A 227 1.28 -14.38 16.07
N THR A 228 1.67 -14.76 14.86
CA THR A 228 2.58 -14.00 14.01
C THR A 228 1.97 -13.83 12.63
N THR A 229 1.91 -12.59 12.16
CA THR A 229 1.51 -12.26 10.81
C THR A 229 2.54 -12.83 9.85
N LYS A 230 2.08 -13.65 8.90
CA LYS A 230 2.99 -14.33 7.97
C LYS A 230 2.29 -14.67 6.70
N SER A 231 2.96 -14.48 5.58
CA SER A 231 2.46 -14.83 4.27
C SER A 231 3.12 -16.08 3.70
N ASN A 232 2.39 -16.73 2.81
CA ASN A 232 2.89 -17.75 1.91
C ASN A 232 2.88 -17.18 0.48
N VAL A 233 3.67 -16.12 0.26
CA VAL A 233 3.80 -15.45 -1.04
C VAL A 233 5.10 -15.83 -1.71
N LEU A 234 6.23 -15.53 -1.07
CA LEU A 234 7.56 -15.89 -1.53
C LEU A 234 7.97 -17.23 -0.91
N LEU A 235 8.02 -18.28 -1.72
CA LEU A 235 8.36 -19.63 -1.29
C LEU A 235 9.86 -19.78 -0.95
N PRO A 236 10.28 -20.87 -0.29
CA PRO A 236 11.69 -21.10 0.04
C PRO A 236 12.64 -21.12 -1.17
N ASP A 237 12.12 -21.44 -2.36
CA ASP A 237 12.84 -21.45 -3.64
C ASP A 237 12.68 -20.13 -4.43
N PHE A 238 12.24 -19.06 -3.77
CA PHE A 238 12.14 -17.74 -4.39
C PHE A 238 13.48 -17.29 -4.99
N GLN A 239 13.43 -16.86 -6.24
CA GLN A 239 14.58 -16.28 -6.93
C GLN A 239 14.11 -15.16 -7.85
N MET A 240 14.84 -14.05 -7.82
CA MET A 240 14.72 -12.94 -8.75
C MET A 240 16.03 -12.78 -9.51
N ARG A 241 15.98 -12.93 -10.83
CA ARG A 241 17.10 -12.66 -11.73
C ARG A 241 16.86 -11.35 -12.47
N VAL A 242 17.78 -10.41 -12.30
CA VAL A 242 17.73 -9.07 -12.91
C VAL A 242 18.98 -8.84 -13.76
N VAL A 243 18.79 -8.35 -14.98
CA VAL A 243 19.88 -7.93 -15.87
C VAL A 243 19.86 -6.41 -16.00
N ALA A 244 20.99 -5.78 -15.73
CA ALA A 244 21.17 -4.34 -15.83
C ALA A 244 22.36 -4.00 -16.73
N GLU A 245 22.25 -2.91 -17.46
CA GLU A 245 23.38 -2.35 -18.20
C GLU A 245 24.15 -1.40 -17.28
N SER A 246 25.48 -1.55 -17.22
CA SER A 246 26.30 -0.66 -16.42
C SER A 246 26.36 0.73 -17.08
N GLY A 247 25.95 1.74 -16.31
CA GLY A 247 26.21 3.15 -16.60
C GLY A 247 27.62 3.58 -16.18
N LEU A 248 28.39 2.73 -15.51
CA LEU A 248 29.74 3.05 -15.06
C LEU A 248 30.80 2.64 -16.08
N ARG A 249 31.84 3.46 -16.24
CA ARG A 249 32.99 3.20 -17.11
C ARG A 249 34.27 3.35 -16.30
N ARG A 250 35.13 2.33 -16.33
CA ARG A 250 36.44 2.40 -15.66
C ARG A 250 37.38 3.24 -16.49
N VAL A 251 38.14 4.12 -15.84
CA VAL A 251 39.25 4.87 -16.42
C VAL A 251 40.48 4.68 -15.55
N THR A 252 41.65 4.68 -16.18
CA THR A 252 42.95 4.59 -15.50
C THR A 252 43.65 5.94 -15.62
N GLY A 253 44.20 6.41 -14.51
CA GLY A 253 44.79 7.75 -14.42
C GLY A 253 45.85 7.88 -13.35
N VAL A 254 46.16 9.13 -12.99
CA VAL A 254 47.14 9.48 -11.98
C VAL A 254 46.52 10.46 -10.99
N ASP A 255 46.63 10.14 -9.71
CA ASP A 255 46.66 11.09 -8.61
C ASP A 255 48.13 11.56 -8.49
N LEU A 256 48.40 12.82 -8.77
CA LEU A 256 49.73 13.42 -8.80
C LEU A 256 50.44 13.31 -7.44
N SER A 257 49.67 13.28 -6.35
CA SER A 257 50.17 13.20 -4.98
C SER A 257 50.44 11.76 -4.51
N LYS A 258 49.71 10.76 -5.03
CA LYS A 258 49.78 9.36 -4.56
C LYS A 258 50.22 8.34 -5.61
N GLY A 259 49.95 8.59 -6.88
CA GLY A 259 50.36 7.78 -8.02
C GLY A 259 49.21 7.28 -8.91
N GLY A 260 49.48 6.24 -9.70
CA GLY A 260 48.51 5.67 -10.63
C GLY A 260 47.37 4.92 -9.93
N GLY A 261 46.18 4.99 -10.52
CA GLY A 261 44.96 4.36 -9.99
C GLY A 261 43.84 4.23 -11.01
N ASP A 262 42.69 3.73 -10.55
CA ASP A 262 41.47 3.53 -11.33
C ASP A 262 40.28 4.29 -10.73
N MET A 263 39.42 4.79 -11.60
CA MET A 263 38.18 5.48 -11.23
C MET A 263 37.03 4.99 -12.09
N PHE A 264 35.83 4.90 -11.54
CA PHE A 264 34.60 4.71 -12.30
C PHE A 264 33.91 6.05 -12.55
N LEU A 265 33.62 6.33 -13.81
CA LEU A 265 32.85 7.48 -14.26
C LEU A 265 31.41 7.08 -14.56
N ARG A 266 30.45 7.91 -14.15
CA ARG A 266 29.05 7.71 -14.49
C ARG A 266 28.76 8.28 -15.87
N THR A 267 28.23 7.44 -16.74
CA THR A 267 27.69 7.83 -18.04
C THR A 267 26.17 7.88 -17.97
N GLY A 268 25.57 8.96 -18.49
CA GLY A 268 24.13 9.14 -18.46
C GLY A 268 23.55 9.36 -17.06
N ASP A 269 22.30 8.98 -16.87
CA ASP A 269 21.46 9.42 -15.75
C ASP A 269 21.30 8.40 -14.63
N ALA A 270 22.01 7.26 -14.64
CA ALA A 270 22.01 6.25 -13.58
C ALA A 270 23.28 5.37 -13.62
N PRO A 271 23.78 4.87 -12.46
CA PRO A 271 24.92 3.95 -12.42
C PRO A 271 24.59 2.56 -12.99
N LEU A 272 23.32 2.16 -12.93
CA LEU A 272 22.77 0.96 -13.56
C LEU A 272 21.49 1.34 -14.33
N ARG A 273 21.27 0.71 -15.48
CA ARG A 273 20.06 0.86 -16.27
C ARG A 273 19.30 -0.45 -16.30
N PHE A 274 18.16 -0.47 -15.62
CA PHE A 274 17.26 -1.61 -15.57
C PHE A 274 16.14 -1.47 -16.60
N ASP A 275 15.76 -2.59 -17.19
CA ASP A 275 14.51 -2.75 -17.94
C ASP A 275 13.74 -3.92 -17.33
N PHE A 276 12.86 -3.61 -16.38
CA PHE A 276 12.03 -4.57 -15.69
C PHE A 276 10.82 -5.00 -16.52
N ASN A 277 10.47 -4.26 -17.58
CA ASN A 277 9.39 -4.62 -18.48
C ASN A 277 9.80 -5.76 -19.43
N ASP A 278 11.09 -5.90 -19.73
CA ASP A 278 11.61 -7.00 -20.52
C ASP A 278 11.59 -8.33 -19.72
N PRO A 279 10.86 -9.36 -20.20
CA PRO A 279 10.78 -10.66 -19.54
C PRO A 279 12.07 -11.48 -19.54
N GLU A 280 13.04 -11.15 -20.40
CA GLU A 280 14.37 -11.78 -20.39
C GLU A 280 15.32 -11.10 -19.39
N LYS A 281 15.09 -9.81 -19.11
CA LYS A 281 15.90 -9.01 -18.16
C LYS A 281 15.39 -9.07 -16.73
N LEU A 282 14.10 -9.29 -16.49
CA LEU A 282 13.56 -9.61 -15.16
C LEU A 282 12.84 -10.95 -15.19
N GLN A 283 13.30 -11.89 -14.38
CA GLN A 283 12.69 -13.20 -14.18
C GLN A 283 12.47 -13.43 -12.68
N ILE A 284 11.28 -13.93 -12.32
CA ILE A 284 10.91 -14.22 -10.94
C ILE A 284 10.31 -15.61 -10.87
N SER A 285 10.78 -16.41 -9.93
CA SER A 285 10.27 -17.76 -9.64
C SER A 285 10.08 -17.96 -8.14
N GLY A 286 9.41 -19.05 -7.75
CA GLY A 286 9.13 -19.36 -6.34
C GLY A 286 8.10 -18.43 -5.70
N ILE A 287 7.09 -17.98 -6.46
CA ILE A 287 5.88 -17.33 -5.92
C ILE A 287 4.78 -18.40 -5.80
N ALA A 288 4.06 -18.41 -4.68
CA ALA A 288 2.94 -19.32 -4.47
C ALA A 288 1.86 -19.11 -5.55
N PRO A 289 1.29 -20.18 -6.15
CA PRO A 289 0.25 -20.03 -7.19
C PRO A 289 -1.00 -19.30 -6.70
N THR A 290 -1.36 -19.51 -5.43
CA THR A 290 -2.45 -18.85 -4.73
C THR A 290 -1.92 -18.37 -3.39
N PRO A 291 -1.29 -17.18 -3.35
CA PRO A 291 -0.69 -16.65 -2.15
C PRO A 291 -1.72 -16.35 -1.07
N THR A 292 -1.33 -16.61 0.18
CA THR A 292 -2.15 -16.37 1.37
C THR A 292 -1.37 -15.59 2.42
N ILE A 293 -2.10 -15.03 3.39
CA ILE A 293 -1.55 -14.41 4.59
C ILE A 293 -2.34 -14.84 5.82
N ASP A 294 -1.60 -15.16 6.88
CA ASP A 294 -2.10 -15.27 8.24
C ASP A 294 -2.02 -13.88 8.87
N MET A 295 -3.14 -13.39 9.42
CA MET A 295 -3.21 -12.07 10.05
C MET A 295 -4.25 -12.02 11.16
N ARG A 296 -4.05 -11.11 12.12
CA ARG A 296 -5.07 -10.75 13.10
C ARG A 296 -5.70 -9.42 12.76
N ILE A 297 -7.01 -9.39 12.60
CA ILE A 297 -7.76 -8.15 12.40
C ILE A 297 -8.63 -7.87 13.62
N ALA A 298 -8.83 -6.58 13.92
CA ALA A 298 -9.74 -6.14 14.96
C ALA A 298 -10.62 -5.01 14.45
N LEU A 299 -11.85 -4.95 14.96
CA LEU A 299 -12.69 -3.76 14.88
C LEU A 299 -12.89 -3.23 16.28
N ARG A 300 -13.03 -1.91 16.41
CA ARG A 300 -13.24 -1.25 17.69
C ARG A 300 -14.58 -0.54 17.73
N GLU A 301 -15.31 -0.80 18.78
CA GLU A 301 -16.55 -0.11 19.13
C GLU A 301 -16.27 1.26 19.74
N LEU A 302 -17.24 2.17 19.61
CA LEU A 302 -17.26 3.42 20.36
C LEU A 302 -17.53 3.16 21.84
N PRO A 303 -16.98 4.00 22.75
CA PRO A 303 -17.29 3.88 24.17
C PRO A 303 -18.72 4.32 24.53
N THR A 304 -19.50 4.81 23.57
CA THR A 304 -20.82 5.41 23.76
C THR A 304 -21.73 5.10 22.60
N LYS A 305 -22.99 4.83 22.94
CA LYS A 305 -24.05 4.57 21.97
C LYS A 305 -24.22 5.74 20.99
N VAL A 306 -24.30 5.40 19.71
CA VAL A 306 -24.64 6.32 18.62
C VAL A 306 -26.16 6.50 18.57
N GLU A 307 -26.60 7.75 18.62
CA GLU A 307 -28.01 8.12 18.54
C GLU A 307 -28.48 8.14 17.07
N ALA A 308 -29.70 7.65 16.84
CA ALA A 308 -30.39 7.83 15.56
C ALA A 308 -30.70 9.31 15.31
N CYS A 309 -30.46 9.79 14.09
CA CYS A 309 -30.80 11.16 13.71
C CYS A 309 -32.30 11.24 13.40
N THR A 310 -33.07 11.55 14.43
CA THR A 310 -34.51 11.81 14.32
C THR A 310 -34.78 13.31 14.41
N GLU A 311 -35.94 13.76 13.92
CA GLU A 311 -36.34 15.18 14.06
C GLU A 311 -36.45 15.63 15.54
N ALA A 312 -36.61 14.68 16.47
CA ALA A 312 -36.57 14.95 17.91
C ALA A 312 -35.15 15.22 18.44
N VAL A 313 -34.12 14.61 17.83
CA VAL A 313 -32.71 14.84 18.15
C VAL A 313 -32.23 16.14 17.50
N ALA A 314 -32.48 16.32 16.21
CA ALA A 314 -32.18 17.56 15.50
C ALA A 314 -33.18 17.81 14.34
N PRO A 315 -33.73 19.03 14.19
CA PRO A 315 -34.66 19.34 13.10
C PRO A 315 -34.08 19.12 11.70
N ALA A 316 -32.75 19.22 11.54
CA ALA A 316 -32.06 19.04 10.27
C ALA A 316 -31.75 17.57 9.92
N CYS A 317 -32.26 16.59 10.68
CA CYS A 317 -31.87 15.18 10.48
C CYS A 317 -32.18 14.61 9.10
N LYS A 318 -33.13 15.18 8.33
CA LYS A 318 -33.35 14.82 6.92
C LYS A 318 -32.18 15.17 6.00
N GLU A 319 -31.25 16.01 6.45
CA GLU A 319 -30.03 16.38 5.72
C GLU A 319 -28.83 15.52 6.14
N ASN A 320 -28.98 14.64 7.16
CA ASN A 320 -27.88 13.87 7.71
C ASN A 320 -27.28 12.89 6.68
N ARG A 321 -26.09 13.20 6.19
CA ARG A 321 -25.33 12.45 5.18
C ARG A 321 -23.85 12.40 5.57
N PRO A 322 -23.04 11.44 5.06
CA PRO A 322 -21.61 11.40 5.36
C PRO A 322 -20.86 12.71 5.08
N ASP A 323 -21.27 13.46 4.07
CA ASP A 323 -20.73 14.77 3.68
C ASP A 323 -21.42 15.96 4.37
N MET A 324 -22.55 15.73 5.02
CA MET A 324 -23.33 16.72 5.77
C MET A 324 -23.77 16.13 7.12
N PRO A 325 -22.83 15.94 8.07
CA PRO A 325 -23.15 15.37 9.37
C PRO A 325 -24.02 16.33 10.19
N VAL A 326 -25.04 15.79 10.86
CA VAL A 326 -25.98 16.53 11.70
C VAL A 326 -25.94 15.98 13.12
N GLY A 327 -25.75 16.86 14.10
CA GLY A 327 -25.68 16.47 15.51
C GLY A 327 -24.33 15.86 15.89
N SER A 328 -23.94 15.98 17.16
CA SER A 328 -22.62 15.51 17.64
C SER A 328 -22.62 14.04 18.10
N SER A 329 -23.79 13.46 18.34
CA SER A 329 -24.00 12.09 18.80
C SER A 329 -24.43 11.11 17.69
N THR A 330 -24.51 11.57 16.44
CA THR A 330 -24.97 10.76 15.31
C THR A 330 -23.82 10.12 14.55
N VAL A 331 -24.14 9.09 13.77
CA VAL A 331 -23.14 8.20 13.13
C VAL A 331 -22.07 8.93 12.32
N TRP A 332 -22.42 10.01 11.59
CA TRP A 332 -21.47 10.73 10.74
C TRP A 332 -20.54 11.69 11.48
N SER A 333 -20.80 11.95 12.76
CA SER A 333 -19.93 12.75 13.63
C SER A 333 -18.95 11.90 14.45
N THR A 334 -19.03 10.58 14.32
CA THR A 334 -18.13 9.64 15.00
C THR A 334 -16.86 9.39 14.18
N PRO A 335 -15.73 9.01 14.81
CA PRO A 335 -14.53 8.61 14.09
C PRO A 335 -14.81 7.50 13.06
N PRO A 336 -14.34 7.65 11.81
CA PRO A 336 -14.73 6.78 10.69
C PRO A 336 -14.37 5.31 10.87
N PHE A 337 -13.24 5.03 11.52
CA PHE A 337 -12.72 3.69 11.74
C PHE A 337 -13.41 2.89 12.85
N MET A 338 -14.43 3.45 13.50
CA MET A 338 -15.19 2.74 14.54
C MET A 338 -16.29 1.88 13.92
N MET A 339 -16.62 0.79 14.60
CA MET A 339 -17.54 -0.25 14.11
C MET A 339 -18.91 0.31 13.72
N GLU A 340 -19.48 1.21 14.51
CA GLU A 340 -20.79 1.82 14.27
C GLU A 340 -20.77 2.71 13.03
N HIS A 341 -19.68 3.46 12.83
CA HIS A 341 -19.50 4.25 11.61
C HIS A 341 -19.37 3.34 10.39
N ILE A 342 -18.60 2.25 10.49
CA ILE A 342 -18.42 1.27 9.41
C ILE A 342 -19.76 0.60 9.06
N VAL A 343 -20.54 0.18 10.07
CA VAL A 343 -21.87 -0.40 9.89
C VAL A 343 -22.82 0.60 9.23
N GLY A 344 -22.88 1.84 9.73
CA GLY A 344 -23.69 2.90 9.15
C GLY A 344 -23.28 3.22 7.72
N LYS A 345 -21.98 3.32 7.43
CA LYS A 345 -21.44 3.55 6.08
C LYS A 345 -21.78 2.40 5.14
N ALA A 346 -21.63 1.15 5.56
CA ALA A 346 -21.94 -0.01 4.74
C ALA A 346 -23.45 -0.08 4.43
N ALA A 347 -24.30 0.24 5.40
CA ALA A 347 -25.73 0.39 5.18
C ALA A 347 -26.05 1.57 4.23
N TYR A 348 -25.45 2.74 4.41
CA TYR A 348 -25.61 3.87 3.50
C TYR A 348 -25.21 3.52 2.06
N LEU A 349 -24.07 2.86 1.84
CA LEU A 349 -23.61 2.41 0.53
C LEU A 349 -24.55 1.35 -0.11
N THR A 350 -25.32 0.64 0.71
CA THR A 350 -26.28 -0.38 0.28
C THR A 350 -27.65 0.22 -0.04
N TYR A 351 -28.10 1.20 0.75
CA TYR A 351 -29.49 1.68 0.77
C TYR A 351 -29.68 3.14 0.37
N GLY A 352 -28.65 3.98 0.40
CA GLY A 352 -28.75 5.44 0.20
C GLY A 352 -29.22 5.86 -1.19
N GLU A 353 -28.92 5.07 -2.22
CA GLU A 353 -29.31 5.33 -3.62
C GLU A 353 -30.54 4.56 -4.09
N ARG A 354 -31.21 3.83 -3.19
CA ARG A 354 -32.35 3.01 -3.59
C ARG A 354 -33.56 3.86 -3.96
N VAL A 355 -34.36 3.31 -4.88
CA VAL A 355 -35.63 3.90 -5.30
C VAL A 355 -36.59 3.97 -4.12
N PRO A 356 -37.41 5.04 -4.01
CA PRO A 356 -38.44 5.14 -3.00
C PRO A 356 -39.36 3.93 -2.90
N PHE A 357 -39.68 3.49 -1.68
CA PHE A 357 -40.47 2.30 -1.40
C PHE A 357 -41.71 2.64 -0.57
N THR A 358 -42.81 1.92 -0.81
CA THR A 358 -44.02 1.94 0.03
C THR A 358 -44.57 0.53 0.14
N GLY A 359 -44.58 0.00 1.35
CA GLY A 359 -45.22 -1.28 1.68
C GLY A 359 -46.42 -1.05 2.58
N CYS A 360 -47.60 -1.55 2.19
CA CYS A 360 -48.77 -1.58 3.05
C CYS A 360 -49.12 -3.03 3.40
N TYR A 361 -48.93 -3.40 4.66
CA TYR A 361 -49.08 -4.77 5.15
C TYR A 361 -50.47 -5.04 5.74
N PHE A 362 -51.21 -3.98 6.07
CA PHE A 362 -52.60 -4.08 6.47
C PHE A 362 -53.40 -2.87 6.02
N ARG A 363 -54.51 -3.14 5.29
CA ARG A 363 -55.47 -2.12 4.86
C ARG A 363 -56.81 -2.37 5.52
N LEU A 364 -57.41 -1.30 6.05
CA LEU A 364 -58.79 -1.31 6.54
C LEU A 364 -59.56 -0.17 5.87
N SER A 365 -60.62 -0.53 5.15
CA SER A 365 -61.46 0.42 4.38
C SER A 365 -60.68 1.26 3.36
N GLY A 366 -59.65 0.66 2.73
CA GLY A 366 -58.81 1.32 1.72
C GLY A 366 -57.64 2.14 2.26
N THR A 367 -57.63 2.46 3.56
CA THR A 367 -56.53 3.18 4.22
C THR A 367 -55.45 2.22 4.69
N CYS A 368 -54.17 2.56 4.47
CA CYS A 368 -53.07 1.81 5.05
C CYS A 368 -53.02 2.02 6.56
N ARG A 369 -53.01 0.92 7.30
CA ARG A 369 -53.03 0.93 8.77
C ARG A 369 -51.73 0.42 9.38
N VAL A 370 -51.08 -0.53 8.72
CA VAL A 370 -49.72 -0.97 9.05
C VAL A 370 -48.90 -0.91 7.78
N GLY A 371 -47.80 -0.16 7.80
CA GLY A 371 -46.99 0.05 6.60
C GLY A 371 -45.65 0.71 6.86
N VAL A 372 -44.82 0.74 5.83
CA VAL A 372 -43.53 1.42 5.81
C VAL A 372 -43.40 2.23 4.52
N THR A 373 -42.85 3.43 4.64
CA THR A 373 -42.47 4.28 3.51
C THR A 373 -41.01 4.65 3.62
N ILE A 374 -40.26 4.54 2.52
CA ILE A 374 -38.84 4.91 2.45
C ILE A 374 -38.64 5.89 1.29
N GLY A 375 -38.23 7.12 1.58
CA GLY A 375 -37.97 8.17 0.58
C GLY A 375 -39.18 8.63 -0.23
N GLN A 376 -40.37 8.60 0.37
CA GLN A 376 -41.65 8.94 -0.25
C GLN A 376 -42.23 10.24 0.30
N ALA A 377 -43.33 10.73 -0.27
CA ALA A 377 -44.06 11.91 0.22
C ALA A 377 -43.23 13.20 0.34
N GLY A 378 -42.19 13.35 -0.49
CA GLY A 378 -41.27 14.49 -0.47
C GLY A 378 -40.06 14.31 0.45
N ASP A 379 -39.98 13.20 1.18
CA ASP A 379 -38.82 12.86 2.01
C ASP A 379 -37.64 12.38 1.15
N PRO A 380 -36.40 12.63 1.60
CA PRO A 380 -35.20 12.23 0.88
C PRO A 380 -35.05 10.70 0.82
N ARG A 381 -34.31 10.20 -0.19
CA ARG A 381 -34.02 8.76 -0.34
C ARG A 381 -33.49 8.16 0.96
N GLY A 382 -34.00 6.98 1.30
CA GLY A 382 -33.67 6.25 2.52
C GLY A 382 -34.36 6.74 3.78
N TRP A 383 -35.09 7.86 3.78
CA TRP A 383 -35.83 8.33 4.96
C TRP A 383 -37.04 7.42 5.21
N THR A 384 -37.03 6.74 6.34
CA THR A 384 -38.01 5.71 6.69
C THR A 384 -39.03 6.27 7.66
N ALA A 385 -40.31 6.03 7.38
CA ALA A 385 -41.42 6.28 8.29
C ALA A 385 -42.32 5.04 8.36
N PHE A 386 -42.71 4.68 9.58
CA PHE A 386 -43.62 3.58 9.84
C PHE A 386 -45.02 4.09 10.17
N THR A 387 -46.04 3.34 9.75
CA THR A 387 -47.43 3.61 10.09
C THR A 387 -47.94 2.46 10.96
N ASP A 388 -48.49 2.79 12.13
CA ASP A 388 -49.35 1.91 12.94
C ASP A 388 -50.63 2.66 13.34
N LEU A 389 -51.76 2.18 12.85
CA LEU A 389 -53.11 2.69 13.14
C LEU A 389 -54.07 1.54 13.52
N VAL A 390 -53.55 0.39 13.96
CA VAL A 390 -54.38 -0.78 14.33
C VAL A 390 -54.58 -0.97 15.84
N SER A 391 -53.79 -0.28 16.65
CA SER A 391 -53.71 -0.46 18.09
C SER A 391 -54.22 0.80 18.82
N ASP A 392 -55.11 0.63 19.81
CA ASP A 392 -55.62 1.75 20.63
C ASP A 392 -54.50 2.38 21.50
N GLN A 393 -53.49 1.56 21.84
CA GLN A 393 -52.19 1.97 22.39
C GLN A 393 -51.09 1.18 21.65
N PRO A 394 -50.53 1.70 20.56
CA PRO A 394 -49.48 1.02 19.81
C PRO A 394 -48.26 0.72 20.68
N PRO A 395 -47.62 -0.45 20.53
CA PRO A 395 -46.25 -0.58 21.01
C PRO A 395 -45.39 0.50 20.32
N PRO A 396 -44.39 1.08 21.01
CA PRO A 396 -43.54 2.12 20.41
C PRO A 396 -42.87 1.59 19.14
N ILE A 397 -43.19 2.20 17.99
CA ILE A 397 -42.52 1.94 16.71
C ILE A 397 -41.39 2.96 16.49
N PRO A 398 -40.46 2.71 15.56
CA PRO A 398 -39.37 3.64 15.33
C PRO A 398 -39.86 5.02 14.91
N PRO A 399 -39.26 6.10 15.47
CA PRO A 399 -39.44 7.43 14.90
C PRO A 399 -38.87 7.49 13.49
N SER A 400 -39.36 8.45 12.70
CA SER A 400 -38.83 8.66 11.35
C SER A 400 -37.35 9.04 11.39
N GLN A 401 -36.57 8.32 10.59
CA GLN A 401 -35.11 8.41 10.53
C GLN A 401 -34.61 7.74 9.25
N PHE A 402 -33.31 7.79 8.97
CA PHE A 402 -32.78 7.07 7.80
C PHE A 402 -32.67 5.56 8.02
N PHE A 403 -32.91 4.78 6.95
CA PHE A 403 -32.85 3.33 7.01
C PHE A 403 -31.50 2.77 7.46
N TRP A 404 -30.39 3.41 7.09
CA TRP A 404 -29.07 3.01 7.59
C TRP A 404 -28.86 3.32 9.06
N GLU A 405 -29.56 4.31 9.64
CA GLU A 405 -29.51 4.59 11.07
C GLU A 405 -30.31 3.55 11.85
N LEU A 406 -31.47 3.10 11.32
CA LEU A 406 -32.20 1.94 11.86
C LEU A 406 -31.30 0.70 11.89
N LEU A 407 -30.59 0.40 10.80
CA LEU A 407 -29.67 -0.73 10.76
C LEU A 407 -28.46 -0.56 11.69
N THR A 408 -28.00 0.67 11.91
CA THR A 408 -26.94 0.97 12.89
C THR A 408 -27.44 0.75 14.32
N GLU A 409 -28.68 1.11 14.63
CA GLU A 409 -29.32 0.80 15.92
C GLU A 409 -29.43 -0.71 16.14
N VAL A 410 -29.88 -1.48 15.14
CA VAL A 410 -29.92 -2.95 15.22
C VAL A 410 -28.52 -3.52 15.40
N GLY A 411 -27.53 -3.01 14.68
CA GLY A 411 -26.14 -3.44 14.81
C GLY A 411 -25.58 -3.24 16.22
N GLN A 412 -25.82 -2.07 16.81
CA GLN A 412 -25.43 -1.77 18.19
C GLN A 412 -26.13 -2.69 19.20
N ALA A 413 -27.44 -2.93 19.07
CA ALA A 413 -28.11 -3.88 19.98
C ALA A 413 -27.56 -5.31 19.82
N ALA A 414 -27.39 -5.77 18.58
CA ALA A 414 -26.96 -7.14 18.29
C ALA A 414 -25.52 -7.44 18.71
N ILE A 415 -24.62 -6.45 18.70
CA ILE A 415 -23.25 -6.66 19.17
C ILE A 415 -23.18 -6.81 20.70
N HIS A 416 -24.10 -6.17 21.42
CA HIS A 416 -24.16 -6.22 22.89
C HIS A 416 -24.92 -7.42 23.45
N ASP A 417 -25.86 -7.97 22.67
CA ASP A 417 -26.68 -9.15 23.00
C ASP A 417 -26.40 -10.29 21.99
N PRO A 418 -25.20 -10.89 22.01
CA PRO A 418 -24.86 -12.02 21.15
C PRO A 418 -25.73 -13.26 21.37
N THR A 419 -26.43 -13.42 22.51
CA THR A 419 -27.38 -14.53 22.70
C THR A 419 -28.74 -14.24 22.07
N GLY A 420 -29.11 -12.97 21.96
CA GLY A 420 -30.38 -12.51 21.43
C GLY A 420 -31.54 -12.68 22.40
N ASP A 421 -31.27 -12.78 23.70
CA ASP A 421 -32.30 -13.00 24.73
C ASP A 421 -32.85 -11.69 25.34
N GLY A 422 -32.31 -10.55 24.92
CA GLY A 422 -32.65 -9.22 25.39
C GLY A 422 -31.84 -8.74 26.59
N ASN A 423 -30.88 -9.54 27.09
CA ASN A 423 -29.97 -9.16 28.17
C ASN A 423 -28.55 -8.96 27.64
N PRO A 424 -28.05 -7.72 27.55
CA PRO A 424 -26.71 -7.46 27.05
C PRO A 424 -25.62 -8.19 27.87
N GLU A 425 -24.83 -9.06 27.22
CA GLU A 425 -23.65 -9.69 27.84
C GLU A 425 -22.37 -8.86 27.67
N ILE A 426 -22.33 -8.01 26.65
CA ILE A 426 -21.19 -7.15 26.36
C ILE A 426 -21.62 -5.71 26.65
N SER A 427 -20.89 -5.03 27.53
CA SER A 427 -21.18 -3.62 27.85
C SER A 427 -20.80 -2.68 26.70
N GLU A 428 -21.46 -1.53 26.62
CA GLU A 428 -21.10 -0.44 25.70
C GLU A 428 -19.60 -0.10 25.75
N GLY A 429 -18.94 -0.06 24.59
CA GLY A 429 -17.51 0.16 24.43
C GLY A 429 -16.62 -1.05 24.65
N ALA A 430 -17.19 -2.17 25.12
CA ALA A 430 -16.44 -3.39 25.39
C ALA A 430 -16.38 -4.35 24.20
N ALA A 431 -17.16 -4.14 23.13
CA ALA A 431 -17.11 -5.01 21.95
C ALA A 431 -15.83 -4.72 21.14
N GLN A 432 -14.88 -5.65 21.21
CA GLN A 432 -13.56 -5.51 20.59
C GLN A 432 -13.17 -6.81 19.91
N PRO A 433 -13.93 -7.27 18.90
CA PRO A 433 -13.70 -8.58 18.28
C PRO A 433 -12.32 -8.65 17.64
N VAL A 434 -11.59 -9.74 17.92
CA VAL A 434 -10.29 -10.03 17.30
C VAL A 434 -10.34 -11.38 16.59
N PHE A 435 -10.03 -11.39 15.30
CA PHE A 435 -10.02 -12.63 14.51
C PHE A 435 -8.60 -12.99 14.11
N ALA A 436 -8.14 -14.17 14.58
CA ALA A 436 -6.93 -14.81 14.09
C ALA A 436 -7.25 -15.59 12.81
N LEU A 437 -7.04 -14.94 11.67
CA LEU A 437 -7.35 -15.49 10.37
C LEU A 437 -6.10 -16.18 9.81
N HIS A 438 -6.28 -17.39 9.32
CA HIS A 438 -5.26 -18.16 8.64
C HIS A 438 -5.62 -18.34 7.17
N ASP A 439 -4.62 -18.47 6.32
CA ASP A 439 -4.76 -18.73 4.90
C ASP A 439 -5.70 -17.73 4.18
N VAL A 440 -5.67 -16.45 4.57
CA VAL A 440 -6.49 -15.44 3.90
C VAL A 440 -5.91 -15.18 2.51
N GLY A 441 -6.73 -15.40 1.48
CA GLY A 441 -6.31 -15.21 0.09
C GLY A 441 -6.09 -13.73 -0.20
N ILE A 442 -4.94 -13.37 -0.78
CA ILE A 442 -4.63 -11.96 -1.10
C ILE A 442 -5.40 -11.43 -2.33
N GLY A 443 -6.05 -12.32 -3.09
CA GLY A 443 -6.83 -11.96 -4.28
C GLY A 443 -6.04 -11.84 -5.59
N LEU A 444 -4.76 -12.23 -5.60
CA LEU A 444 -3.88 -12.23 -6.77
C LEU A 444 -3.28 -13.62 -6.98
N THR A 445 -3.03 -14.01 -8.22
CA THR A 445 -2.21 -15.18 -8.56
C THR A 445 -0.73 -14.82 -8.68
N ALA A 446 0.16 -15.83 -8.72
CA ALA A 446 1.58 -15.62 -9.00
C ALA A 446 1.81 -14.79 -10.29
N ASP A 447 1.12 -15.13 -11.38
CA ASP A 447 1.26 -14.43 -12.67
C ASP A 447 0.80 -12.97 -12.57
N GLN A 448 -0.27 -12.70 -11.83
CA GLN A 448 -0.75 -11.34 -11.61
C GLN A 448 0.23 -10.52 -10.76
N ILE A 449 0.83 -11.11 -9.72
CA ILE A 449 1.89 -10.46 -8.94
C ILE A 449 3.03 -10.04 -9.85
N VAL A 450 3.55 -10.95 -10.68
CA VAL A 450 4.67 -10.63 -11.59
C VAL A 450 4.26 -9.56 -12.59
N ALA A 451 3.05 -9.62 -13.14
CA ALA A 451 2.54 -8.62 -14.09
C ALA A 451 2.40 -7.22 -13.48
N GLU A 452 1.98 -7.10 -12.21
CA GLU A 452 1.87 -5.81 -11.51
C GLU A 452 3.22 -5.30 -10.97
N LEU A 453 4.13 -6.21 -10.62
CA LEU A 453 5.45 -5.89 -10.09
C LEU A 453 6.35 -5.23 -11.15
N ARG A 454 6.33 -5.70 -12.40
CA ARG A 454 7.16 -5.15 -13.50
C ARG A 454 7.03 -3.63 -13.68
N PRO A 455 5.83 -3.07 -13.96
CA PRO A 455 5.69 -1.62 -14.13
C PRO A 455 5.98 -0.85 -12.82
N THR A 456 5.73 -1.47 -11.66
CA THR A 456 6.02 -0.87 -10.35
C THR A 456 7.53 -0.73 -10.11
N LEU A 457 8.33 -1.76 -10.45
CA LEU A 457 9.79 -1.66 -10.39
C LEU A 457 10.33 -0.72 -11.48
N GLN A 458 9.74 -0.74 -12.68
CA GLN A 458 10.18 0.13 -13.77
C GLN A 458 10.06 1.61 -13.43
N SER A 459 8.99 2.03 -12.75
CA SER A 459 8.83 3.43 -12.34
C SER A 459 9.88 3.89 -11.32
N GLN A 460 10.48 2.95 -10.58
CA GLN A 460 11.51 3.19 -9.56
C GLN A 460 12.92 2.79 -10.03
N ALA A 461 13.12 2.45 -11.30
CA ALA A 461 14.37 1.86 -11.79
C ALA A 461 15.63 2.69 -11.50
N LYS A 462 15.52 4.03 -11.56
CA LYS A 462 16.63 4.93 -11.23
C LYS A 462 16.96 4.92 -9.74
N GLU A 463 15.93 5.03 -8.90
CA GLU A 463 16.09 4.99 -7.45
C GLU A 463 16.68 3.65 -7.00
N ILE A 464 16.20 2.55 -7.55
CA ILE A 464 16.77 1.21 -7.36
C ILE A 464 18.27 1.20 -7.74
N ALA A 465 18.65 1.80 -8.86
CA ALA A 465 20.06 1.89 -9.27
C ALA A 465 20.91 2.71 -8.29
N GLU A 466 20.39 3.82 -7.76
CA GLU A 466 21.07 4.65 -6.78
C GLU A 466 21.21 3.93 -5.42
N ILE A 467 20.19 3.16 -5.00
CA ILE A 467 20.27 2.35 -3.77
C ILE A 467 21.39 1.31 -3.89
N ILE A 468 21.50 0.62 -5.02
CA ILE A 468 22.49 -0.45 -5.21
C ILE A 468 23.91 0.12 -5.42
N LEU A 469 24.08 1.13 -6.30
CA LEU A 469 25.39 1.61 -6.75
C LEU A 469 25.54 3.15 -6.80
N GLY A 470 24.64 3.92 -6.18
CA GLY A 470 24.73 5.39 -6.20
C GLY A 470 25.98 5.94 -5.52
N ARG A 471 26.57 5.19 -4.58
CA ARG A 471 27.85 5.50 -3.92
C ARG A 471 29.05 4.83 -4.59
N TYR A 472 29.01 4.57 -5.90
CA TYR A 472 30.12 3.94 -6.64
C TYR A 472 31.48 4.63 -6.39
N TRP A 473 31.45 5.96 -6.20
CA TRP A 473 32.62 6.80 -5.98
C TRP A 473 33.40 6.52 -4.70
N VAL A 474 32.83 5.80 -3.74
CA VAL A 474 33.54 5.42 -2.50
C VAL A 474 34.76 4.55 -2.79
N ASN A 475 34.74 3.81 -3.90
CA ASN A 475 35.84 2.94 -4.31
C ASN A 475 36.73 3.54 -5.43
N ASN A 476 36.54 4.81 -5.77
CA ASN A 476 37.36 5.48 -6.78
C ASN A 476 38.69 5.95 -6.19
N ASP A 477 39.78 5.87 -6.95
CA ASP A 477 40.99 6.62 -6.65
C ASP A 477 40.79 8.12 -6.91
N ALA A 478 41.52 8.97 -6.19
CA ALA A 478 41.38 10.43 -6.24
C ALA A 478 42.15 11.06 -7.42
N LEU A 479 42.03 10.49 -8.61
CA LEU A 479 42.78 10.88 -9.80
C LEU A 479 42.65 12.39 -10.10
N ASP A 480 43.72 13.03 -10.58
CA ASP A 480 43.71 14.41 -11.10
C ASP A 480 43.51 14.43 -12.62
N PHE A 481 43.98 13.38 -13.30
CA PHE A 481 43.72 13.17 -14.72
C PHE A 481 43.69 11.70 -15.08
N TYR A 482 43.03 11.38 -16.19
CA TYR A 482 42.98 10.03 -16.75
C TYR A 482 43.16 10.05 -18.27
N TYR A 483 43.46 8.89 -18.83
CA TYR A 483 43.62 8.69 -20.27
C TYR A 483 42.49 7.81 -20.80
N GLY A 484 41.79 8.29 -21.82
CA GLY A 484 40.60 7.62 -22.31
C GLY A 484 40.13 8.10 -23.67
N ARG A 485 38.93 7.67 -24.06
CA ARG A 485 38.23 8.15 -25.26
C ARG A 485 36.92 8.80 -24.86
N ALA A 486 36.53 9.83 -25.59
CA ALA A 486 35.21 10.45 -25.42
C ALA A 486 34.05 9.60 -25.97
N ALA A 487 34.35 8.64 -26.84
CA ALA A 487 33.43 7.71 -27.47
C ALA A 487 34.20 6.43 -27.87
N PRO A 488 33.54 5.28 -28.11
CA PRO A 488 34.21 4.00 -28.39
C PRO A 488 35.27 4.06 -29.50
N ASP A 489 35.03 4.83 -30.56
CA ASP A 489 35.98 5.01 -31.69
C ASP A 489 36.66 6.40 -31.68
N GLY A 490 36.59 7.11 -30.56
CA GLY A 490 37.16 8.45 -30.40
C GLY A 490 38.67 8.43 -30.27
N ALA A 491 39.34 9.53 -30.65
CA ALA A 491 40.79 9.64 -30.49
C ALA A 491 41.21 9.56 -29.00
N PRO A 492 42.30 8.83 -28.68
CA PRO A 492 42.88 8.82 -27.34
C PRO A 492 43.19 10.24 -26.85
N THR A 493 42.73 10.57 -25.65
CA THR A 493 42.75 11.94 -25.12
C THR A 493 43.03 11.90 -23.62
N LEU A 494 43.82 12.86 -23.13
CA LEU A 494 43.94 13.14 -21.71
C LEU A 494 42.75 13.98 -21.26
N PHE A 495 42.17 13.59 -20.12
CA PHE A 495 41.09 14.30 -19.46
C PHE A 495 41.56 14.68 -18.06
N PHE A 496 41.52 15.97 -17.75
CA PHE A 496 41.63 16.44 -16.37
C PHE A 496 40.27 16.25 -15.71
N VAL A 497 40.25 15.76 -14.47
CA VAL A 497 38.99 15.44 -13.79
C VAL A 497 38.07 16.65 -13.65
N ALA A 498 36.76 16.42 -13.78
CA ALA A 498 35.73 17.43 -13.61
C ALA A 498 35.06 17.34 -12.23
N GLU A 499 34.21 18.32 -11.90
CA GLU A 499 33.49 18.37 -10.63
C GLU A 499 32.54 17.17 -10.44
N ASP A 500 31.96 16.64 -11.53
CA ASP A 500 31.07 15.48 -11.51
C ASP A 500 31.82 14.14 -11.41
N ASP A 501 33.16 14.14 -11.47
CA ASP A 501 34.00 12.95 -11.28
C ASP A 501 34.15 12.66 -9.78
N LEU A 502 33.09 12.08 -9.23
CA LEU A 502 32.99 11.83 -7.80
C LEU A 502 34.10 10.87 -7.31
N ARG A 503 34.72 11.25 -6.19
CA ARG A 503 35.82 10.53 -5.54
C ARG A 503 35.67 10.59 -4.02
N PRO A 504 36.28 9.67 -3.24
CA PRO A 504 36.07 9.61 -1.81
C PRO A 504 36.71 10.82 -1.11
N SER A 505 36.00 11.37 -0.13
CA SER A 505 36.52 12.43 0.73
C SER A 505 37.47 11.85 1.78
N ASP A 506 38.60 12.53 2.03
CA ASP A 506 39.52 12.17 3.12
C ASP A 506 38.92 12.43 4.51
N GLN A 507 37.84 13.22 4.59
CA GLN A 507 37.23 13.65 5.85
C GLN A 507 35.96 12.89 6.21
N SER A 508 35.27 12.31 5.22
CA SER A 508 34.01 11.60 5.42
C SER A 508 33.81 10.53 4.36
N SER A 509 33.39 9.33 4.76
CA SER A 509 32.98 8.29 3.82
C SER A 509 31.66 8.62 3.13
N ASP A 510 30.84 9.52 3.68
CA ASP A 510 29.43 9.72 3.31
C ASP A 510 29.18 10.87 2.32
N ALA A 511 30.22 11.60 1.96
CA ALA A 511 30.15 12.63 0.93
C ALA A 511 31.33 12.53 -0.04
N PRO A 512 31.13 12.84 -1.33
CA PRO A 512 32.24 12.93 -2.27
C PRO A 512 33.21 14.04 -1.85
N ARG A 513 34.47 13.91 -2.27
CA ARG A 513 35.48 14.95 -2.09
C ARG A 513 35.04 16.24 -2.80
N ALA A 514 35.29 17.38 -2.16
CA ALA A 514 35.08 18.68 -2.80
C ALA A 514 36.06 18.90 -3.96
N TYR A 515 35.58 19.55 -5.02
CA TYR A 515 36.43 19.94 -6.15
C TYR A 515 37.16 21.26 -5.84
N THR A 516 38.45 21.17 -5.51
CA THR A 516 39.26 22.31 -4.99
C THR A 516 40.31 22.85 -5.96
N TYR A 517 40.36 22.35 -7.20
CA TYR A 517 41.35 22.79 -8.19
C TYR A 517 41.19 24.27 -8.57
N GLU A 518 42.23 25.07 -8.35
CA GLU A 518 42.22 26.49 -8.73
C GLU A 518 42.55 26.69 -10.22
N LYS A 519 43.45 25.86 -10.76
CA LYS A 519 43.90 25.90 -12.15
C LYS A 519 43.76 24.53 -12.85
N PRO A 520 42.52 24.05 -13.08
CA PRO A 520 42.31 22.74 -13.71
C PRO A 520 42.81 22.73 -15.15
N GLY A 521 43.45 21.64 -15.58
CA GLY A 521 43.87 21.41 -16.96
C GLY A 521 45.37 21.15 -17.15
N PHE A 522 45.82 21.27 -18.40
CA PHE A 522 47.19 20.92 -18.82
C PHE A 522 47.93 22.16 -19.33
N PHE A 523 49.13 22.42 -18.80
CA PHE A 523 49.92 23.63 -19.10
C PHE A 523 51.31 23.29 -19.64
N THR A 524 51.91 24.22 -20.39
CA THR A 524 53.28 24.09 -20.93
C THR A 524 54.33 24.82 -20.10
N SER A 525 53.91 25.50 -19.03
CA SER A 525 54.78 26.24 -18.12
C SER A 525 54.44 25.95 -16.66
N ARG A 526 55.46 25.95 -15.79
CA ARG A 526 55.37 25.66 -14.36
C ARG A 526 54.60 26.68 -13.53
N ASP A 527 54.40 27.91 -14.05
CA ASP A 527 53.60 28.96 -13.40
C ASP A 527 52.08 28.73 -13.57
N LEU A 528 51.71 27.80 -14.44
CA LEU A 528 50.32 27.48 -14.80
C LEU A 528 49.58 28.74 -15.29
N ASP A 529 50.27 29.60 -16.03
CA ASP A 529 49.65 30.80 -16.59
C ASP A 529 48.68 30.41 -17.71
N GLU A 530 47.52 31.06 -17.80
CA GLU A 530 46.48 30.76 -18.80
C GLU A 530 47.00 30.78 -20.25
N ALA A 531 47.99 31.62 -20.56
CA ALA A 531 48.62 31.67 -21.88
C ALA A 531 49.40 30.39 -22.23
N SER A 532 49.79 29.60 -21.22
CA SER A 532 50.49 28.33 -21.36
C SER A 532 49.55 27.12 -21.34
N LYS A 533 48.24 27.34 -21.10
CA LYS A 533 47.23 26.28 -21.06
C LYS A 533 47.01 25.71 -22.46
N VAL A 534 47.18 24.40 -22.59
CA VAL A 534 46.98 23.68 -23.85
C VAL A 534 45.72 22.83 -23.87
N SER A 535 45.16 22.53 -22.70
CA SER A 535 43.87 21.85 -22.58
C SER A 535 42.70 22.75 -22.97
N LYS A 536 41.60 22.14 -23.42
CA LYS A 536 40.34 22.85 -23.70
C LYS A 536 39.13 22.03 -23.26
N LYS A 537 38.08 22.71 -22.80
CA LYS A 537 36.77 22.10 -22.53
C LYS A 537 35.99 21.73 -23.79
N GLU A 538 36.15 22.49 -24.87
CA GLU A 538 35.55 22.18 -26.16
C GLU A 538 36.62 21.65 -27.11
N LEU A 539 36.44 20.43 -27.58
CA LEU A 539 37.34 19.77 -28.54
C LEU A 539 36.51 19.20 -29.70
N GLU A 540 36.93 19.47 -30.92
CA GLU A 540 36.20 19.02 -32.11
C GLU A 540 36.04 17.49 -32.13
N GLY A 541 34.80 17.03 -32.37
CA GLY A 541 34.43 15.62 -32.37
C GLY A 541 34.25 14.99 -30.97
N VAL A 542 34.28 15.78 -29.90
CA VAL A 542 34.06 15.32 -28.52
C VAL A 542 32.82 16.00 -27.94
N ALA A 543 31.84 15.21 -27.51
CA ALA A 543 30.59 15.72 -26.93
C ALA A 543 30.73 16.18 -25.47
N ASP A 544 31.74 15.65 -24.75
CA ASP A 544 32.05 16.06 -23.40
C ASP A 544 32.51 17.54 -23.35
N THR A 545 31.86 18.33 -22.50
CA THR A 545 32.16 19.76 -22.30
C THR A 545 32.57 20.08 -20.86
N ALA A 546 32.55 19.10 -19.97
CA ALA A 546 32.88 19.29 -18.56
C ALA A 546 34.39 19.31 -18.31
N HIS A 547 35.12 18.36 -18.90
CA HIS A 547 36.54 18.12 -18.63
C HIS A 547 37.46 19.02 -19.44
N GLU A 548 38.62 19.36 -18.89
CA GLU A 548 39.73 19.92 -19.68
C GLU A 548 40.43 18.80 -20.45
N LYS A 549 40.56 18.95 -21.77
CA LYS A 549 41.00 17.87 -22.67
C LYS A 549 42.25 18.24 -23.46
N TYR A 550 43.16 17.29 -23.64
CA TYR A 550 44.32 17.44 -24.51
C TYR A 550 44.66 16.15 -25.25
N ARG A 551 44.85 16.22 -26.58
CA ARG A 551 45.33 15.09 -27.40
C ARG A 551 46.84 15.15 -27.47
N LEU A 552 47.51 14.16 -26.90
CA LEU A 552 48.97 14.07 -26.93
C LEU A 552 49.45 13.71 -28.34
N PRO A 553 50.46 14.40 -28.89
CA PRO A 553 51.14 13.94 -30.09
C PRO A 553 52.01 12.71 -29.78
N PRO A 554 52.35 11.86 -30.79
CA PRO A 554 53.35 10.81 -30.65
C PRO A 554 54.71 11.37 -30.17
N GLY A 555 55.41 10.59 -29.35
CA GLY A 555 56.69 10.95 -28.74
C GLY A 555 56.55 11.54 -27.32
N ASP A 556 57.52 12.38 -26.95
CA ASP A 556 57.63 12.92 -25.59
C ASP A 556 56.94 14.28 -25.49
N THR A 557 56.04 14.42 -24.52
CA THR A 557 55.36 15.69 -24.21
C THR A 557 55.47 15.98 -22.71
N THR A 558 56.01 17.15 -22.35
CA THR A 558 56.08 17.61 -20.95
C THR A 558 54.97 18.61 -20.68
N LEU A 559 54.16 18.36 -19.65
CA LEU A 559 53.07 19.21 -19.21
C LEU A 559 53.20 19.49 -17.71
N TYR A 560 52.60 20.60 -17.27
CA TYR A 560 52.53 21.01 -15.88
C TYR A 560 51.06 21.09 -15.47
N MET A 561 50.77 20.71 -14.25
CA MET A 561 49.41 20.68 -13.72
C MET A 561 49.39 20.78 -12.19
N GLN A 562 48.25 21.19 -11.66
CA GLN A 562 48.01 21.35 -10.22
C GLN A 562 47.20 20.14 -9.70
N ASP A 563 47.55 19.63 -8.53
CA ASP A 563 46.72 18.66 -7.80
C ASP A 563 45.59 19.38 -7.03
N ASP A 564 44.76 18.60 -6.31
CA ASP A 564 43.65 19.14 -5.53
C ASP A 564 44.05 19.79 -4.20
N GLU A 565 45.31 19.67 -3.79
CA GLU A 565 45.93 20.36 -2.64
C GLU A 565 46.65 21.66 -3.05
N GLY A 566 46.72 21.95 -4.35
CA GLY A 566 47.30 23.16 -4.92
C GLY A 566 48.78 23.05 -5.29
N ALA A 567 49.42 21.89 -5.10
CA ALA A 567 50.81 21.66 -5.47
C ALA A 567 50.97 21.45 -6.98
N VAL A 568 52.12 21.85 -7.52
CA VAL A 568 52.39 21.82 -8.96
C VAL A 568 53.33 20.67 -9.29
N TYR A 569 53.03 19.98 -10.38
CA TYR A 569 53.77 18.81 -10.84
C TYR A 569 54.20 18.98 -12.30
N GLU A 570 55.38 18.46 -12.60
CA GLU A 570 55.83 18.19 -13.97
C GLU A 570 55.47 16.74 -14.32
N VAL A 571 54.81 16.55 -15.47
CA VAL A 571 54.45 15.24 -16.00
C VAL A 571 54.99 15.09 -17.40
N ARG A 572 55.87 14.09 -17.58
CA ARG A 572 56.44 13.74 -18.89
C ARG A 572 55.70 12.53 -19.44
N PHE A 573 54.92 12.76 -20.49
CA PHE A 573 54.20 11.73 -21.21
C PHE A 573 55.06 11.15 -22.33
N HIS A 574 55.10 9.83 -22.43
CA HIS A 574 55.70 9.10 -23.53
C HIS A 574 54.59 8.37 -24.30
N VAL A 575 54.34 8.81 -25.53
CA VAL A 575 53.31 8.24 -26.42
C VAL A 575 54.00 7.43 -27.52
N PRO A 576 53.66 6.13 -27.69
CA PRO A 576 54.22 5.31 -28.76
C PRO A 576 53.91 5.88 -30.16
N ASP A 577 54.76 5.56 -31.14
CA ASP A 577 54.47 5.83 -32.55
C ASP A 577 53.27 4.98 -33.02
N GLY A 578 52.23 5.63 -33.52
CA GLY A 578 51.03 4.98 -34.05
C GLY A 578 49.83 5.91 -34.10
N ASP A 579 48.83 5.56 -34.94
CA ASP A 579 47.63 6.39 -35.11
C ASP A 579 46.61 6.22 -33.96
N ASP A 580 46.76 5.18 -33.12
CA ASP A 580 45.85 4.86 -32.01
C ASP A 580 46.58 4.30 -30.76
N PRO A 581 47.29 5.14 -29.99
CA PRO A 581 48.04 4.69 -28.82
C PRO A 581 47.12 4.41 -27.62
N VAL A 582 46.71 3.14 -27.47
CA VAL A 582 45.89 2.65 -26.34
C VAL A 582 46.61 2.58 -24.99
N GLU A 583 47.94 2.65 -24.99
CA GLU A 583 48.78 2.64 -23.80
C GLU A 583 49.86 3.71 -23.91
N ILE A 584 50.03 4.50 -22.84
CA ILE A 584 51.08 5.52 -22.72
C ILE A 584 51.73 5.41 -21.34
N THR A 585 52.87 6.08 -21.14
CA THR A 585 53.48 6.21 -19.80
C THR A 585 53.61 7.67 -19.41
N ALA A 586 53.51 7.94 -18.11
CA ALA A 586 53.64 9.26 -17.52
C ALA A 586 54.65 9.21 -16.35
N ASP A 587 55.72 9.99 -16.45
CA ASP A 587 56.70 10.19 -15.38
C ASP A 587 56.32 11.46 -14.61
N VAL A 588 56.09 11.34 -13.30
CA VAL A 588 55.58 12.44 -12.46
C VAL A 588 56.63 12.91 -11.46
N GLU A 589 56.85 14.22 -11.39
CA GLU A 589 57.78 14.88 -10.47
C GLU A 589 57.12 16.11 -9.81
N LYS A 590 57.20 16.21 -8.48
CA LYS A 590 56.68 17.36 -7.71
C LYS A 590 57.68 18.53 -7.79
N LEU A 591 57.19 19.76 -8.00
CA LEU A 591 58.01 20.96 -8.19
C LEU A 591 58.18 21.83 -6.93
#